data_AF-A0A1F3SWP5-F1
#
_entry.id   AF-A0A1F3SWP5-F1
#
_cell.length_a   1.000
_cell.length_b   1.000
_cell.length_c   1.000
_cell.angle_alpha   90.00
_cell.angle_beta   90.00
_cell.angle_gamma   90.00
#
_symmetry.space_group_name_H-M   'P 1'
#
loop_
_entity.id
_entity.type
_entity.pdbx_description
1 polymer ?
#
loop_
_entity_poly.entity_id
_entity_poly.type
_entity_poly.pdbx_seq_one_letter_code
_entity_poly.pdbx_strand_id
1 'polypeptide(L)'
;MKKQSFELTKVAILTSLVFLIAGCGAAEKQLPVAAVPAPVSPGVAPPVGGTSCAAGQTKIGDGPCLVGDFRTVCTHWLTGGFVTTIEGRETCKVSRTWSSVSLGGSGYGFPLVTQSLPGGSASSNTGINVRVNDQVTIDNVSGAWGGASQEAYEFLGFIPTTIWKMDCKQVSVDGLKDGSEVSYEGKAAGVFGSDGTNVFVVGKGITNQRIAAHGTLKIGFNAPDPYNSCGTVSFRVKLAHCEDASGNSYLCP
;
A
#
# COMPACT_ATOMS: atom_id res chain seq x y z
N MET A 1 -15.61 -13.33 -67.16
CA MET A 1 -15.04 -14.49 -66.44
C MET A 1 -15.03 -14.14 -64.95
N LYS A 2 -16.07 -14.51 -64.18
CA LYS A 2 -16.08 -15.55 -63.12
C LYS A 2 -14.82 -15.52 -62.23
N LYS A 3 -14.92 -14.93 -61.03
CA LYS A 3 -15.15 -15.56 -59.69
C LYS A 3 -13.92 -16.30 -59.14
N GLN A 4 -13.38 -15.86 -57.99
CA GLN A 4 -13.09 -16.66 -56.78
C GLN A 4 -12.10 -15.97 -55.84
N SER A 5 -12.57 -15.47 -54.70
CA SER A 5 -11.77 -15.27 -53.48
C SER A 5 -12.69 -14.99 -52.28
N PHE A 6 -13.42 -16.01 -51.84
CA PHE A 6 -14.33 -15.91 -50.69
C PHE A 6 -14.46 -17.24 -49.93
N GLU A 7 -13.34 -17.90 -49.60
CA GLU A 7 -13.37 -19.13 -48.79
C GLU A 7 -12.05 -19.29 -48.01
N LEU A 8 -11.73 -18.35 -47.10
CA LEU A 8 -10.64 -18.56 -46.13
C LEU A 8 -10.96 -18.12 -44.70
N THR A 9 -12.17 -17.61 -44.44
CA THR A 9 -12.58 -17.08 -43.12
C THR A 9 -13.36 -18.08 -42.26
N LYS A 10 -13.71 -19.27 -42.78
CA LYS A 10 -14.59 -20.22 -42.07
C LYS A 10 -13.88 -21.38 -41.36
N VAL A 11 -12.56 -21.54 -41.52
CA VAL A 11 -11.83 -22.68 -40.93
C VAL A 11 -11.23 -22.37 -39.54
N ALA A 12 -11.16 -21.10 -39.13
CA ALA A 12 -10.55 -20.72 -37.84
C ALA A 12 -11.52 -20.74 -36.63
N ILE A 13 -12.82 -20.97 -36.82
CA ILE A 13 -13.83 -20.87 -35.74
C ILE A 13 -14.19 -22.24 -35.13
N LEU A 14 -13.80 -23.37 -35.76
CA LEU A 14 -14.23 -24.69 -35.29
C LEU A 14 -13.26 -25.40 -34.33
N THR A 15 -12.03 -24.90 -34.12
CA THR A 15 -11.03 -25.54 -33.24
C THR A 15 -11.01 -25.00 -31.81
N SER A 16 -11.70 -23.90 -31.51
CA SER A 16 -11.71 -23.28 -30.17
C SER A 16 -12.83 -23.80 -29.26
N LEU A 17 -13.77 -24.61 -29.77
CA LEU A 17 -14.94 -25.08 -29.01
C LEU A 17 -14.77 -26.48 -28.39
N VAL A 18 -13.65 -27.16 -28.63
CA VAL A 18 -13.43 -28.55 -28.17
C VAL A 18 -12.65 -28.65 -26.85
N PHE A 19 -12.10 -27.55 -26.32
CA PHE A 19 -11.34 -27.56 -25.06
C PHE A 19 -12.16 -27.21 -23.79
N LEU A 20 -13.48 -27.05 -23.88
CA LEU A 20 -14.32 -26.59 -22.77
C LEU A 20 -15.15 -27.67 -22.04
N ILE A 21 -15.00 -28.97 -22.35
CA ILE A 21 -15.87 -30.04 -21.78
C ILE A 21 -15.11 -31.22 -21.13
N ALA A 22 -13.81 -31.09 -20.84
CA ALA A 22 -13.08 -32.17 -20.15
C ALA A 22 -12.15 -31.63 -19.06
N GLY A 23 -12.74 -31.17 -17.95
CA GLY A 23 -12.02 -30.75 -16.75
C GLY A 23 -12.71 -31.27 -15.49
N CYS A 24 -12.26 -32.45 -15.04
CA CYS A 24 -12.68 -33.24 -13.88
C CYS A 24 -13.17 -32.44 -12.66
N GLY A 25 -14.39 -32.77 -12.23
CA GLY A 25 -14.77 -32.66 -10.83
C GLY A 25 -14.04 -33.75 -10.03
N ALA A 26 -13.06 -33.33 -9.21
CA ALA A 26 -12.58 -34.12 -8.09
C ALA A 26 -13.15 -33.48 -6.81
N ALA A 27 -14.06 -34.20 -6.15
CA ALA A 27 -14.54 -33.83 -4.83
C ALA A 27 -13.39 -33.95 -3.82
N GLU A 28 -12.90 -32.80 -3.36
CA GLU A 28 -11.87 -32.72 -2.34
C GLU A 28 -12.47 -33.13 -0.98
N LYS A 29 -12.01 -34.26 -0.44
CA LYS A 29 -12.32 -34.67 0.94
C LYS A 29 -11.71 -33.63 1.88
N GLN A 30 -12.55 -32.82 2.53
CA GLN A 30 -12.14 -32.01 3.68
C GLN A 30 -11.64 -32.92 4.80
N LEU A 31 -10.32 -32.91 5.01
CA LEU A 31 -9.73 -33.40 6.25
C LEU A 31 -10.07 -32.40 7.38
N PRO A 32 -10.30 -32.87 8.62
CA PRO A 32 -10.54 -31.99 9.75
C PRO A 32 -9.34 -31.07 9.94
N VAL A 33 -9.59 -29.76 9.83
CA VAL A 33 -8.60 -28.71 10.10
C VAL A 33 -8.24 -28.78 11.58
N ALA A 34 -7.02 -29.25 11.87
CA ALA A 34 -6.43 -29.12 13.20
C ALA A 34 -6.40 -27.62 13.55
N ALA A 35 -6.82 -27.28 14.78
CA ALA A 35 -6.80 -25.92 15.28
C ALA A 35 -5.40 -25.33 15.10
N VAL A 36 -5.29 -24.32 14.22
CA VAL A 36 -4.06 -23.57 14.03
C VAL A 36 -3.80 -22.84 15.35
N PRO A 37 -2.65 -23.07 16.02
CA PRO A 37 -2.30 -22.31 17.21
C PRO A 37 -2.29 -20.81 16.87
N ALA A 38 -2.79 -19.99 17.79
CA ALA A 38 -2.87 -18.54 17.62
C ALA A 38 -1.52 -18.01 17.09
N PRO A 39 -1.52 -17.12 16.08
CA PRO A 39 -0.29 -16.56 15.56
C PRO A 39 0.46 -15.88 16.69
N VAL A 40 1.62 -16.44 17.03
CA VAL A 40 2.59 -15.77 17.91
C VAL A 40 2.97 -14.50 17.18
N SER A 41 2.68 -13.34 17.78
CA SER A 41 3.02 -12.02 17.23
C SER A 41 4.47 -12.07 16.73
N PRO A 42 4.71 -12.00 15.41
CA PRO A 42 6.07 -11.97 14.90
C PRO A 42 6.70 -10.70 15.45
N GLY A 43 7.75 -10.83 16.25
CA GLY A 43 8.60 -9.69 16.57
C GLY A 43 8.97 -9.03 15.25
N VAL A 44 8.48 -7.80 15.05
CA VAL A 44 8.71 -7.03 13.83
C VAL A 44 10.22 -6.95 13.67
N ALA A 45 10.75 -7.68 12.70
CA ALA A 45 12.16 -7.57 12.35
C ALA A 45 12.40 -6.11 11.95
N PRO A 46 13.39 -5.42 12.54
CA PRO A 46 13.67 -4.04 12.20
C PRO A 46 13.99 -3.95 10.70
N PRO A 47 13.50 -2.92 10.00
CA PRO A 47 13.78 -2.76 8.58
C PRO A 47 15.28 -2.71 8.33
N VAL A 48 15.76 -3.64 7.50
CA VAL A 48 17.16 -3.71 7.06
C VAL A 48 17.40 -2.56 6.08
N GLY A 49 18.24 -1.59 6.48
CA GLY A 49 18.75 -0.56 5.57
C GLY A 49 18.32 0.88 5.87
N GLY A 50 18.27 1.32 7.13
CA GLY A 50 18.09 2.73 7.47
C GLY A 50 18.85 3.09 8.74
N THR A 51 19.54 4.23 8.73
CA THR A 51 20.21 4.85 9.90
C THR A 51 19.39 4.65 11.18
N SER A 52 19.96 3.90 12.13
CA SER A 52 19.28 3.51 13.37
C SER A 52 18.95 4.75 14.20
N CYS A 53 17.67 4.97 14.47
CA CYS A 53 17.25 5.94 15.47
C CYS A 53 17.72 5.54 16.86
N ALA A 54 17.84 6.51 17.78
CA ALA A 54 18.10 6.20 19.18
C ALA A 54 16.95 5.33 19.74
N ALA A 55 17.23 4.55 20.79
CA ALA A 55 16.21 3.71 21.43
C ALA A 55 14.97 4.53 21.82
N GLY A 56 13.77 4.04 21.48
CA GLY A 56 12.50 4.74 21.70
C GLY A 56 12.13 5.78 20.63
N GLN A 57 12.97 5.96 19.62
CA GLN A 57 12.65 6.77 18.44
C GLN A 57 12.32 5.87 17.23
N THR A 58 11.46 6.36 16.37
CA THR A 58 11.09 5.72 15.11
C THR A 58 11.34 6.69 13.97
N LYS A 59 12.01 6.21 12.91
CA LYS A 59 12.21 6.97 11.68
C LYS A 59 10.90 6.96 10.91
N ILE A 60 10.42 8.15 10.54
CA ILE A 60 9.17 8.29 9.79
C ILE A 60 9.46 8.61 8.34
N GLY A 61 9.33 7.60 7.47
CA GLY A 61 9.75 7.68 6.06
C GLY A 61 11.22 8.08 5.91
N ASP A 62 11.50 9.02 5.01
CA ASP A 62 12.83 9.63 4.84
C ASP A 62 13.12 10.78 5.84
N GLY A 63 12.20 11.02 6.78
CA GLY A 63 12.27 12.09 7.77
C GLY A 63 13.18 11.82 8.98
N PRO A 64 13.23 12.76 9.95
CA PRO A 64 14.01 12.61 11.16
C PRO A 64 13.48 11.49 12.07
N CYS A 65 14.34 10.99 12.95
CA CYS A 65 13.95 10.10 14.04
C CYS A 65 13.08 10.85 15.05
N LEU A 66 11.85 10.39 15.27
CA LEU A 66 10.90 11.01 16.20
C LEU A 66 10.63 10.07 17.37
N VAL A 67 10.44 10.61 18.58
CA VAL A 67 10.10 9.81 19.76
C VAL A 67 8.73 9.16 19.53
N GLY A 68 8.74 7.83 19.37
CA GLY A 68 7.74 7.12 18.56
C GLY A 68 6.72 6.31 19.33
N ASP A 69 6.82 6.19 20.65
CA ASP A 69 5.90 5.31 21.38
C ASP A 69 4.64 6.03 21.87
N PHE A 70 3.48 5.44 21.60
CA PHE A 70 2.18 5.86 22.15
C PHE A 70 2.01 5.41 23.60
N ARG A 71 2.76 4.39 24.03
CA ARG A 71 2.59 3.67 25.31
C ARG A 71 2.71 4.53 26.58
N THR A 72 3.22 5.75 26.52
CA THR A 72 3.45 6.62 27.69
C THR A 72 2.50 7.81 27.83
N VAL A 73 1.56 8.01 26.92
CA VAL A 73 0.81 9.28 26.85
C VAL A 73 -0.34 9.36 27.86
N CYS A 74 -0.94 8.24 28.22
CA CYS A 74 -2.13 8.21 29.10
C CYS A 74 -1.80 8.27 30.59
N THR A 75 -0.58 7.92 30.97
CA THR A 75 -0.11 7.97 32.37
C THR A 75 0.48 9.33 32.75
N HIS A 76 0.85 10.16 31.77
CA HIS A 76 1.41 11.48 32.00
C HIS A 76 0.54 12.56 31.34
N TRP A 77 -0.16 13.34 32.18
CA TRP A 77 -0.94 14.55 31.86
C TRP A 77 -0.25 15.59 30.93
N LEU A 78 1.03 15.38 30.61
CA LEU A 78 1.90 16.32 29.90
C LEU A 78 2.08 16.02 28.39
N THR A 79 1.54 14.92 27.87
CA THR A 79 1.87 14.46 26.49
C THR A 79 0.68 14.39 25.51
N GLY A 80 -0.39 15.14 25.79
CA GLY A 80 -1.44 15.43 24.80
C GLY A 80 -2.55 14.40 24.67
N GLY A 81 -2.60 13.40 25.54
CA GLY A 81 -3.77 12.55 25.73
C GLY A 81 -4.72 13.15 26.76
N PHE A 82 -6.02 12.86 26.63
CA PHE A 82 -6.99 13.19 27.68
C PHE A 82 -7.87 11.98 27.98
N VAL A 83 -8.25 11.86 29.24
CA VAL A 83 -9.18 10.83 29.71
C VAL A 83 -10.60 11.27 29.39
N THR A 84 -11.38 10.36 28.83
CA THR A 84 -12.79 10.52 28.53
C THR A 84 -13.55 9.26 28.93
N THR A 85 -14.88 9.28 28.81
CA THR A 85 -15.72 8.12 29.08
C THR A 85 -16.43 7.71 27.80
N ILE A 86 -16.15 6.50 27.33
CA ILE A 86 -16.79 5.89 26.16
C ILE A 86 -17.56 4.68 26.67
N GLU A 87 -18.88 4.64 26.43
CA GLU A 87 -19.76 3.54 26.87
C GLU A 87 -19.64 3.22 28.38
N GLY A 88 -19.44 4.25 29.21
CA GLY A 88 -19.30 4.09 30.66
C GLY A 88 -17.91 3.62 31.12
N ARG A 89 -16.93 3.49 30.22
CA ARG A 89 -15.55 3.11 30.53
C ARG A 89 -14.62 4.30 30.44
N GLU A 90 -13.75 4.44 31.43
CA GLU A 90 -12.65 5.39 31.38
C GLU A 90 -11.69 4.99 30.25
N THR A 91 -11.58 5.87 29.26
CA THR A 91 -10.81 5.63 28.03
C THR A 91 -9.87 6.81 27.81
N CYS A 92 -8.61 6.53 27.55
CA CYS A 92 -7.66 7.53 27.13
C CYS A 92 -7.75 7.75 25.63
N LYS A 93 -7.90 9.01 25.19
CA LYS A 93 -7.86 9.41 23.79
C LYS A 93 -6.55 10.15 23.50
N VAL A 94 -5.83 9.71 22.47
CA VAL A 94 -4.59 10.34 22.00
C VAL A 94 -4.72 10.64 20.51
N SER A 95 -4.37 11.86 20.11
CA SER A 95 -4.29 12.26 18.71
C SER A 95 -2.89 12.75 18.37
N ARG A 96 -2.31 12.23 17.28
CA ARG A 96 -1.01 12.70 16.75
C ARG A 96 -1.14 13.09 15.29
N THR A 97 -0.40 14.13 14.90
CA THR A 97 -0.35 14.61 13.51
C THR A 97 1.09 14.66 13.03
N TRP A 98 1.36 14.09 11.87
CA TRP A 98 2.62 14.19 11.14
C TRP A 98 2.39 15.01 9.89
N SER A 99 2.88 16.26 9.90
CA SER A 99 2.53 17.29 8.92
C SER A 99 3.16 17.11 7.54
N SER A 100 4.23 16.31 7.42
CA SER A 100 4.93 16.05 6.16
C SER A 100 5.67 14.71 6.23
N VAL A 101 5.03 13.64 5.77
CA VAL A 101 5.67 12.33 5.55
C VAL A 101 5.93 12.20 4.06
N SER A 102 7.18 11.97 3.68
CA SER A 102 7.59 11.69 2.30
C SER A 102 8.25 10.32 2.24
N LEU A 103 7.87 9.55 1.22
CA LEU A 103 8.38 8.22 0.95
C LEU A 103 8.88 8.12 -0.49
N GLY A 104 10.00 7.42 -0.67
CA GLY A 104 10.58 7.12 -1.97
C GLY A 104 11.61 8.15 -2.42
N GLY A 105 12.26 7.86 -3.53
CA GLY A 105 13.33 8.68 -4.08
C GLY A 105 14.25 7.87 -4.97
N SER A 106 15.12 8.54 -5.72
CA SER A 106 16.12 7.88 -6.56
C SER A 106 17.08 7.06 -5.68
N GLY A 107 16.97 5.73 -5.74
CA GLY A 107 17.88 4.78 -5.07
C GLY A 107 17.35 4.10 -3.79
N TYR A 108 16.21 4.52 -3.21
CA TYR A 108 15.68 3.96 -1.95
C TYR A 108 14.54 2.94 -2.13
N GLY A 109 14.29 2.51 -3.36
CA GLY A 109 13.12 1.69 -3.71
C GLY A 109 11.83 2.50 -3.66
N PHE A 110 10.81 2.07 -4.41
CA PHE A 110 9.58 2.86 -4.57
C PHE A 110 8.49 2.37 -3.65
N PRO A 111 7.73 3.28 -3.02
CA PRO A 111 6.71 2.90 -2.06
C PRO A 111 5.55 2.24 -2.82
N LEU A 112 5.43 0.93 -2.68
CA LEU A 112 4.39 0.12 -3.30
C LEU A 112 3.53 -0.50 -2.22
N VAL A 113 2.21 -0.44 -2.41
CA VAL A 113 1.20 -1.11 -1.60
C VAL A 113 0.13 -1.60 -2.55
N THR A 114 0.04 -2.91 -2.74
CA THR A 114 -0.88 -3.58 -3.67
C THR A 114 -1.68 -4.64 -2.93
N GLN A 115 -2.70 -5.22 -3.56
CA GLN A 115 -3.51 -6.26 -2.91
C GLN A 115 -2.69 -7.53 -2.65
N SER A 116 -1.80 -7.88 -3.58
CA SER A 116 -0.88 -9.01 -3.45
C SER A 116 0.28 -8.75 -2.49
N LEU A 117 0.58 -7.48 -2.20
CA LEU A 117 1.64 -7.04 -1.30
C LEU A 117 1.10 -6.11 -0.19
N PRO A 118 0.27 -6.63 0.74
CA PRO A 118 -0.28 -5.82 1.83
C PRO A 118 0.80 -5.36 2.82
N GLY A 119 1.91 -6.08 2.95
CA GLY A 119 3.07 -5.61 3.72
C GLY A 119 3.82 -4.42 3.09
N GLY A 120 3.51 -4.12 1.83
CA GLY A 120 4.15 -3.11 1.01
C GLY A 120 5.63 -3.39 0.72
N SER A 121 6.24 -2.52 -0.08
CA SER A 121 7.70 -2.50 -0.26
C SER A 121 8.39 -1.94 0.99
N ALA A 122 9.71 -2.13 1.12
CA ALA A 122 10.46 -1.59 2.26
C ALA A 122 10.30 -0.06 2.40
N SER A 123 10.24 0.67 1.29
CA SER A 123 10.08 2.13 1.26
C SER A 123 8.64 2.61 1.44
N SER A 124 7.65 1.72 1.44
CA SER A 124 6.26 2.07 1.81
C SER A 124 6.09 2.27 3.33
N ASN A 125 7.10 1.95 4.12
CA ASN A 125 7.03 1.98 5.57
C ASN A 125 7.02 3.42 6.12
N THR A 126 5.90 3.83 6.72
CA THR A 126 5.81 5.15 7.35
C THR A 126 6.51 5.23 8.69
N GLY A 127 6.80 4.10 9.35
CA GLY A 127 7.26 4.07 10.74
C GLY A 127 6.17 4.42 11.77
N ILE A 128 4.94 4.68 11.35
CA ILE A 128 3.83 4.97 12.26
C ILE A 128 3.21 3.64 12.70
N ASN A 129 3.39 3.29 13.96
CA ASN A 129 2.74 2.11 14.53
C ASN A 129 1.26 2.39 14.77
N VAL A 130 0.42 1.48 14.29
CA VAL A 130 -1.03 1.53 14.40
C VAL A 130 -1.56 0.31 15.15
N ARG A 131 -2.69 0.48 15.82
CA ARG A 131 -3.41 -0.56 16.54
C ARG A 131 -4.80 -0.76 15.96
N VAL A 132 -5.38 -1.93 16.26
CA VAL A 132 -6.78 -2.20 15.96
C VAL A 132 -7.66 -1.08 16.51
N ASN A 133 -8.63 -0.63 15.72
CA ASN A 133 -9.55 0.47 16.04
C ASN A 133 -8.97 1.89 16.00
N ASP A 134 -7.68 2.05 15.71
CA ASP A 134 -7.15 3.36 15.38
C ASP A 134 -7.91 3.97 14.20
N GLN A 135 -8.11 5.28 14.26
CA GLN A 135 -8.68 6.05 13.16
C GLN A 135 -7.58 6.86 12.50
N VAL A 136 -7.31 6.55 11.24
CA VAL A 136 -6.32 7.21 10.40
C VAL A 136 -7.02 8.18 9.46
N THR A 137 -6.56 9.43 9.44
CA THR A 137 -6.88 10.41 8.42
C THR A 137 -5.60 10.75 7.67
N ILE A 138 -5.66 10.67 6.34
CA ILE A 138 -4.54 11.02 5.46
C ILE A 138 -5.02 12.13 4.55
N ASP A 139 -4.32 13.26 4.58
CA ASP A 139 -4.65 14.43 3.77
C ASP A 139 -3.39 15.01 3.12
N ASN A 140 -3.57 16.00 2.26
CA ASN A 140 -2.48 16.65 1.52
C ASN A 140 -1.61 15.65 0.73
N VAL A 141 -2.25 14.63 0.14
CA VAL A 141 -1.57 13.58 -0.62
C VAL A 141 -1.12 14.15 -1.96
N SER A 142 0.17 14.03 -2.24
CA SER A 142 0.79 14.42 -3.49
C SER A 142 1.86 13.40 -3.85
N GLY A 143 2.22 13.33 -5.12
CA GLY A 143 3.20 12.36 -5.57
C GLY A 143 2.89 11.83 -6.94
N ALA A 144 3.87 11.10 -7.46
CA ALA A 144 3.72 10.39 -8.71
C ALA A 144 4.63 9.17 -8.71
N TRP A 145 4.26 8.23 -9.55
CA TRP A 145 4.96 6.99 -9.78
C TRP A 145 5.10 6.78 -11.29
N GLY A 146 6.16 6.10 -11.69
CA GLY A 146 6.32 5.60 -13.04
C GLY A 146 7.61 4.81 -13.18
N GLY A 147 8.12 4.71 -14.40
CA GLY A 147 9.30 3.91 -14.68
C GLY A 147 9.85 4.15 -16.06
N ALA A 148 10.87 3.37 -16.41
CA ALA A 148 11.45 3.37 -17.74
C ALA A 148 10.40 2.96 -18.78
N SER A 149 10.16 3.83 -19.76
CA SER A 149 9.46 3.50 -20.99
C SER A 149 10.44 3.49 -22.15
N GLN A 150 10.32 2.51 -23.02
CA GLN A 150 11.10 2.44 -24.25
C GLN A 150 10.53 3.44 -25.26
N GLU A 151 11.25 4.54 -25.53
CA GLU A 151 10.87 5.50 -26.57
C GLU A 151 11.72 5.20 -27.81
N ALA A 152 11.22 4.28 -28.65
CA ALA A 152 11.70 3.99 -30.00
C ALA A 152 13.12 3.40 -30.18
N TYR A 153 13.32 2.82 -31.37
CA TYR A 153 14.62 2.44 -31.92
C TYR A 153 15.13 3.60 -32.77
N GLU A 154 16.18 4.28 -32.33
CA GLU A 154 16.93 5.15 -33.23
C GLU A 154 18.03 4.34 -33.92
N PHE A 155 18.06 4.41 -35.25
CA PHE A 155 19.15 3.88 -36.06
C PHE A 155 20.18 4.99 -36.28
N LEU A 156 21.16 5.07 -35.39
CA LEU A 156 22.40 5.82 -35.64
C LEU A 156 23.27 5.00 -36.61
N GLY A 157 22.95 5.09 -37.90
CA GLY A 157 23.79 4.57 -38.98
C GLY A 157 24.04 3.05 -38.94
N PHE A 158 23.01 2.23 -38.69
CA PHE A 158 22.97 0.74 -38.66
C PHE A 158 23.01 0.05 -37.28
N ILE A 159 23.26 0.74 -36.17
CA ILE A 159 23.15 0.13 -34.82
C ILE A 159 21.76 0.44 -34.25
N PRO A 160 20.93 -0.56 -33.94
CA PRO A 160 19.69 -0.33 -33.22
C PRO A 160 20.03 0.09 -31.78
N THR A 161 19.93 1.38 -31.47
CA THR A 161 20.07 1.87 -30.10
C THR A 161 18.70 1.99 -29.46
N THR A 162 18.55 1.37 -28.29
CA THR A 162 17.34 1.51 -27.47
C THR A 162 17.53 2.70 -26.54
N ILE A 163 16.71 3.73 -26.69
CA ILE A 163 16.71 4.88 -25.78
C ILE A 163 15.65 4.62 -24.72
N TRP A 164 16.08 4.51 -23.48
CA TRP A 164 15.19 4.41 -22.33
C TRP A 164 14.93 5.81 -21.79
N LYS A 165 13.65 6.16 -21.62
CA LYS A 165 13.25 7.39 -20.95
C LYS A 165 12.55 7.06 -19.66
N MET A 166 12.92 7.75 -18.58
CA MET A 166 12.24 7.64 -17.30
C MET A 166 11.03 8.58 -17.29
N ASP A 167 9.82 8.01 -17.25
CA ASP A 167 8.59 8.76 -17.02
C ASP A 167 8.09 8.48 -15.60
N CYS A 168 8.32 9.41 -14.67
CA CYS A 168 7.93 9.27 -13.25
C CYS A 168 6.50 9.73 -12.97
N LYS A 169 5.69 9.94 -14.00
CA LYS A 169 4.32 10.46 -13.90
C LYS A 169 3.29 9.55 -14.57
N GLN A 170 3.59 8.26 -14.63
CA GLN A 170 2.70 7.25 -15.21
C GLN A 170 1.46 7.00 -14.34
N VAL A 171 1.59 7.09 -13.02
CA VAL A 171 0.49 7.03 -12.05
C VAL A 171 0.62 8.23 -11.13
N SER A 172 -0.46 8.98 -10.98
CA SER A 172 -0.55 10.08 -10.02
C SER A 172 -1.44 9.70 -8.84
N VAL A 173 -1.53 10.58 -7.85
CA VAL A 173 -2.50 10.44 -6.74
C VAL A 173 -3.97 10.39 -7.23
N ASP A 174 -4.21 10.83 -8.46
CA ASP A 174 -5.52 10.84 -9.12
C ASP A 174 -5.82 9.53 -9.86
N GLY A 175 -4.84 8.63 -10.01
CA GLY A 175 -4.98 7.38 -10.78
C GLY A 175 -5.10 7.57 -12.30
N LEU A 176 -5.00 8.82 -12.78
CA LEU A 176 -5.18 9.18 -14.18
C LEU A 176 -3.82 9.36 -14.87
N LYS A 177 -3.59 8.59 -15.92
CA LYS A 177 -2.67 8.95 -17.00
C LYS A 177 -3.53 9.33 -18.21
N ASP A 178 -3.39 10.57 -18.67
CA ASP A 178 -3.99 11.06 -19.92
C ASP A 178 -5.53 10.90 -20.04
N GLY A 179 -6.24 10.88 -18.91
CA GLY A 179 -7.72 10.78 -18.87
C GLY A 179 -8.27 9.35 -18.87
N SER A 180 -7.42 8.32 -18.93
CA SER A 180 -7.79 6.92 -18.69
C SER A 180 -7.44 6.49 -17.27
N GLU A 181 -8.39 5.85 -16.58
CA GLU A 181 -8.16 5.20 -15.29
C GLU A 181 -7.23 4.01 -15.49
N VAL A 182 -6.01 4.11 -14.97
CA VAL A 182 -5.09 2.98 -14.96
C VAL A 182 -5.54 2.04 -13.84
N SER A 183 -5.64 0.74 -14.10
CA SER A 183 -5.96 -0.25 -13.06
C SER A 183 -4.82 -1.24 -12.88
N TYR A 184 -4.62 -1.70 -11.64
CA TYR A 184 -3.67 -2.73 -11.26
C TYR A 184 -4.30 -3.63 -10.19
N GLU A 185 -4.17 -4.95 -10.38
CA GLU A 185 -4.78 -5.97 -9.50
C GLU A 185 -6.30 -5.78 -9.30
N GLY A 186 -7.02 -5.39 -10.36
CA GLY A 186 -8.47 -5.22 -10.31
C GLY A 186 -8.94 -4.00 -9.51
N LYS A 187 -8.03 -3.10 -9.14
CA LYS A 187 -8.32 -1.81 -8.49
C LYS A 187 -7.73 -0.66 -9.30
N ALA A 188 -8.24 0.54 -9.10
CA ALA A 188 -7.62 1.75 -9.64
C ALA A 188 -6.16 1.84 -9.19
N ALA A 189 -5.28 2.23 -10.09
CA ALA A 189 -3.93 2.65 -9.74
C ALA A 189 -4.02 3.98 -8.98
N GLY A 190 -3.10 4.21 -8.05
CA GLY A 190 -3.12 5.39 -7.19
C GLY A 190 -2.53 5.11 -5.83
N VAL A 191 -2.77 5.99 -4.86
CA VAL A 191 -2.22 5.83 -3.51
C VAL A 191 -3.11 4.92 -2.67
N PHE A 192 -2.48 3.96 -2.03
CA PHE A 192 -3.09 2.99 -1.13
C PHE A 192 -2.37 3.03 0.22
N GLY A 193 -3.12 2.66 1.24
CA GLY A 193 -2.58 2.42 2.57
C GLY A 193 -2.80 0.99 2.99
N SER A 194 -2.02 0.55 3.98
CA SER A 194 -2.16 -0.76 4.58
C SER A 194 -1.75 -0.75 6.04
N ASP A 195 -2.41 -1.57 6.84
CA ASP A 195 -2.01 -1.88 8.23
C ASP A 195 -1.04 -3.07 8.33
N GLY A 196 -0.61 -3.61 7.19
CA GLY A 196 0.22 -4.80 7.04
C GLY A 196 -0.57 -6.06 6.71
N THR A 197 -1.89 -6.04 6.92
CA THR A 197 -2.79 -7.16 6.59
C THR A 197 -3.83 -6.75 5.55
N ASN A 198 -4.46 -5.60 5.75
CA ASN A 198 -5.53 -5.09 4.90
C ASN A 198 -5.08 -3.84 4.15
N VAL A 199 -5.45 -3.79 2.88
CA VAL A 199 -5.14 -2.70 1.96
C VAL A 199 -6.40 -1.87 1.72
N PHE A 200 -6.26 -0.55 1.74
CA PHE A 200 -7.36 0.40 1.53
C PHE A 200 -6.96 1.53 0.59
N VAL A 201 -7.93 2.03 -0.17
CA VAL A 201 -7.73 3.13 -1.12
C VAL A 201 -7.53 4.43 -0.35
N VAL A 202 -6.45 5.16 -0.64
CA VAL A 202 -6.19 6.49 -0.06
C VAL A 202 -6.53 7.60 -1.07
N GLY A 203 -6.11 7.46 -2.33
CA GLY A 203 -6.34 8.47 -3.37
C GLY A 203 -5.79 9.85 -2.97
N LYS A 204 -6.65 10.88 -3.05
CA LYS A 204 -6.34 12.27 -2.61
C LYS A 204 -6.36 12.46 -1.09
N GLY A 205 -6.91 11.50 -0.37
CA GLY A 205 -7.04 11.53 1.07
C GLY A 205 -8.22 10.71 1.57
N ILE A 206 -8.14 10.34 2.84
CA ILE A 206 -9.14 9.55 3.56
C ILE A 206 -9.33 10.15 4.94
N THR A 207 -10.53 9.99 5.49
CA THR A 207 -10.86 10.45 6.85
C THR A 207 -11.40 9.30 7.68
N ASN A 208 -10.91 9.20 8.92
CA ASN A 208 -11.36 8.21 9.91
C ASN A 208 -11.34 6.75 9.41
N GLN A 209 -10.37 6.38 8.58
CA GLN A 209 -10.14 4.99 8.19
C GLN A 209 -9.81 4.18 9.43
N ARG A 210 -10.66 3.21 9.73
CA ARG A 210 -10.44 2.27 10.84
C ARG A 210 -9.33 1.29 10.47
N ILE A 211 -8.38 1.11 11.38
CA ILE A 211 -7.35 0.08 11.30
C ILE A 211 -7.88 -1.25 11.83
N ALA A 212 -7.67 -2.31 11.06
CA ALA A 212 -8.22 -3.64 11.34
C ALA A 212 -7.20 -4.57 12.01
N ALA A 213 -5.91 -4.31 11.86
CA ALA A 213 -4.83 -5.09 12.46
C ALA A 213 -3.76 -4.20 13.12
N HIS A 214 -3.09 -4.73 14.13
CA HIS A 214 -1.89 -4.09 14.67
C HIS A 214 -0.75 -4.18 13.66
N GLY A 215 0.05 -3.13 13.54
CA GLY A 215 1.18 -3.13 12.64
C GLY A 215 1.82 -1.76 12.47
N THR A 216 2.52 -1.59 11.35
CA THR A 216 3.05 -0.30 10.94
C THR A 216 2.32 0.15 9.70
N LEU A 217 1.74 1.35 9.74
CA LEU A 217 1.06 1.94 8.60
C LEU A 217 2.00 2.00 7.41
N LYS A 218 1.55 1.46 6.28
CA LYS A 218 2.24 1.52 4.99
C LYS A 218 1.45 2.45 4.08
N ILE A 219 2.16 3.24 3.29
CA ILE A 219 1.58 4.09 2.24
C ILE A 219 2.42 3.93 0.99
N GLY A 220 1.77 3.73 -0.15
CA GLY A 220 2.45 3.58 -1.42
C GLY A 220 1.49 3.57 -2.59
N PHE A 221 2.02 3.34 -3.79
CA PHE A 221 1.22 3.24 -4.99
C PHE A 221 0.77 1.80 -5.23
N ASN A 222 -0.49 1.65 -5.65
CA ASN A 222 -0.99 0.44 -6.29
C ASN A 222 -0.59 0.49 -7.78
N ALA A 223 0.60 -0.01 -8.07
CA ALA A 223 1.20 -0.02 -9.39
C ALA A 223 2.09 -1.27 -9.53
N PRO A 224 2.38 -1.71 -10.76
CA PRO A 224 3.37 -2.77 -10.95
C PRO A 224 4.74 -2.34 -10.39
N ASP A 225 5.60 -3.30 -10.06
CA ASP A 225 6.99 -3.04 -9.68
C ASP A 225 7.93 -3.22 -10.90
N PRO A 226 8.21 -2.17 -11.70
CA PRO A 226 9.11 -2.29 -12.82
C PRO A 226 10.54 -2.21 -12.31
N TYR A 227 11.39 -3.01 -12.96
CA TYR A 227 12.82 -2.79 -12.97
C TYR A 227 13.08 -1.35 -13.47
N ASN A 228 13.73 -0.51 -12.64
CA ASN A 228 13.87 0.94 -12.87
C ASN A 228 12.54 1.72 -12.83
N SER A 229 11.86 1.68 -11.69
CA SER A 229 10.79 2.63 -11.36
C SER A 229 11.35 3.99 -10.92
N CYS A 230 10.48 4.99 -10.86
CA CYS A 230 10.71 6.24 -10.16
C CYS A 230 9.42 6.73 -9.51
N GLY A 231 9.54 7.50 -8.43
CA GLY A 231 8.37 8.07 -7.77
C GLY A 231 8.60 8.47 -6.33
N THR A 232 7.73 9.36 -5.87
CA THR A 232 7.65 9.83 -4.48
C THR A 232 6.19 10.00 -4.11
N VAL A 233 5.87 9.80 -2.84
CA VAL A 233 4.57 10.14 -2.27
C VAL A 233 4.76 10.91 -0.99
N SER A 234 4.05 12.03 -0.88
CA SER A 234 4.09 12.95 0.25
C SER A 234 2.69 13.19 0.76
N PHE A 235 2.51 13.14 2.08
CA PHE A 235 1.19 13.23 2.71
C PHE A 235 1.30 13.70 4.17
N ARG A 236 0.16 14.07 4.74
CA ARG A 236 -0.01 14.28 6.18
C ARG A 236 -0.82 13.13 6.75
N VAL A 237 -0.42 12.64 7.93
CA VAL A 237 -1.18 11.63 8.69
C VAL A 237 -1.67 12.25 9.99
N LYS A 238 -2.93 12.00 10.31
CA LYS A 238 -3.49 12.18 11.65
C LYS A 238 -3.95 10.82 12.15
N LEU A 239 -3.53 10.44 13.34
CA LEU A 239 -3.89 9.19 13.99
C LEU A 239 -4.62 9.54 15.28
N ALA A 240 -5.82 8.98 15.46
CA ALA A 240 -6.55 8.99 16.72
C ALA A 240 -6.61 7.57 17.28
N HIS A 241 -6.22 7.44 18.55
CA HIS A 241 -6.20 6.19 19.29
C HIS A 241 -7.00 6.34 20.58
N CYS A 242 -7.80 5.33 20.91
CA CYS A 242 -8.54 5.26 22.16
C CYS A 242 -8.26 3.91 22.83
N GLU A 243 -7.78 3.91 24.07
CA GLU A 243 -7.53 2.71 24.86
C GLU A 243 -8.00 2.83 26.30
N ASP A 244 -8.49 1.73 26.89
CA ASP A 244 -8.79 1.66 28.32
C ASP A 244 -7.54 1.34 29.16
N ALA A 245 -7.68 1.38 30.48
CA ALA A 245 -6.60 1.05 31.41
C ALA A 245 -6.09 -0.42 31.30
N SER A 246 -6.85 -1.31 30.65
CA SER A 246 -6.44 -2.69 30.38
C SER A 246 -5.70 -2.83 29.03
N GLY A 247 -5.55 -1.73 28.27
CA GLY A 247 -4.92 -1.70 26.96
C GLY A 247 -5.83 -2.16 25.82
N ASN A 248 -7.13 -2.33 26.05
CA ASN A 248 -8.07 -2.64 24.98
C ASN A 248 -8.30 -1.39 24.12
N SER A 249 -8.22 -1.54 22.80
CA SER A 249 -8.40 -0.42 21.86
C SER A 249 -9.86 -0.28 21.41
N TYR A 250 -10.37 0.95 21.30
CA TYR A 250 -11.75 1.28 20.93
C TYR A 250 -11.79 2.31 19.81
N LEU A 251 -12.96 2.43 19.15
CA LEU A 251 -13.20 3.52 18.22
C LEU A 251 -13.33 4.84 18.98
N CYS A 252 -12.55 5.83 18.57
CA CYS A 252 -12.69 7.18 19.12
C CYS A 252 -13.97 7.86 18.60
N PRO A 253 -14.68 8.62 19.45
CA PRO A 253 -15.76 9.51 19.04
C PRO A 253 -15.22 10.76 18.33
#